data_AF-A0A535I5Q1-F1
#
_entry.id   AF-A0A535I5Q1-F1
#
_cell.length_a   1.000
_cell.length_b   1.000
_cell.length_c   1.000
_cell.angle_alpha   90.00
_cell.angle_beta   90.00
_cell.angle_gamma   90.00
#
_symmetry.space_group_name_H-M   'P 1'
#
loop_
_entity.id
_entity.type
_entity.pdbx_description
1 polymer ?
#
loop_
_entity_poly.entity_id
_entity_poly.type
_entity_poly.pdbx_seq_one_letter_code
_entity_poly.pdbx_strand_id
1 'polypeptide(L)'
;MVVNVCPAAVSSAPPERIWTVLTSVERFGEWQDARFVSAEPTGPVEPGQVVSLAARGYGREWPVTIEVRDVDPQHRWLDLVVHLPLGIENHEHVTLTAMKDGGTLVRFN
;
A
#
# COMPACT_ATOMS: atom_id res chain seq x y z
N MET A 1 -17.96 -12.64 -1.93
CA MET A 1 -17.24 -13.17 -3.11
C MET A 1 -15.77 -12.93 -2.84
N VAL A 2 -14.93 -13.97 -2.87
CA VAL A 2 -13.49 -13.85 -2.63
C VAL A 2 -12.80 -13.99 -3.98
N VAL A 3 -12.08 -12.94 -4.41
CA VAL A 3 -11.22 -12.99 -5.59
C VAL A 3 -9.81 -13.24 -5.08
N ASN A 4 -9.27 -14.43 -5.33
CA ASN A 4 -7.89 -14.76 -4.98
C ASN A 4 -7.01 -14.47 -6.19
N VAL A 5 -6.26 -13.38 -6.10
CA VAL A 5 -5.20 -13.03 -7.04
C VAL A 5 -3.90 -13.15 -6.26
N CYS A 6 -2.81 -13.58 -6.90
CA CYS A 6 -1.45 -13.40 -6.37
C CYS A 6 -0.77 -12.24 -7.10
N PRO A 7 -1.11 -10.97 -6.82
CA PRO A 7 -0.40 -9.85 -7.40
C PRO A 7 1.05 -9.89 -6.94
N ALA A 8 1.96 -9.96 -7.91
CA ALA A 8 3.37 -9.78 -7.67
C ALA A 8 3.94 -8.92 -8.80
N ALA A 9 4.89 -8.07 -8.45
CA ALA A 9 5.58 -7.20 -9.38
C ALA A 9 7.08 -7.26 -9.13
N VAL A 10 7.86 -7.15 -10.20
CA VAL A 10 9.32 -7.07 -10.13
C VAL A 10 9.75 -5.66 -10.48
N SER A 11 10.66 -5.10 -9.69
CA SER A 11 11.29 -3.81 -9.94
C SER A 11 12.81 -3.97 -9.96
N SER A 12 13.49 -3.24 -10.84
CA SER A 12 14.96 -3.14 -10.83
C SER A 12 15.47 -2.22 -9.72
N ALA A 13 14.59 -1.54 -8.98
CA ALA A 13 14.97 -0.73 -7.84
C ALA A 13 15.29 -1.60 -6.62
N PRO A 14 16.25 -1.17 -5.77
CA PRO A 14 16.58 -1.88 -4.54
C PRO A 14 15.44 -1.78 -3.51
N PRO A 15 15.31 -2.75 -2.57
CA PRO A 15 14.19 -2.82 -1.64
C PRO A 15 14.01 -1.57 -0.79
N GLU A 16 15.09 -0.88 -0.44
CA GLU A 16 15.07 0.33 0.38
C GLU A 16 14.35 1.49 -0.32
N ARG A 17 14.49 1.58 -1.65
CA ARG A 17 13.76 2.58 -2.44
C ARG A 17 12.28 2.27 -2.53
N ILE A 18 11.94 1.00 -2.77
CA ILE A 18 10.54 0.57 -2.80
C ILE A 18 9.89 0.74 -1.42
N TRP A 19 10.61 0.40 -0.35
CA TRP A 19 10.16 0.61 1.02
C TRP A 19 9.85 2.08 1.30
N THR A 20 10.72 2.99 0.87
CA THR A 20 10.49 4.43 1.03
C THR A 20 9.20 4.86 0.31
N VAL A 21 8.94 4.35 -0.90
CA VAL A 21 7.69 4.65 -1.64
C VAL A 21 6.47 4.11 -0.89
N LEU A 22 6.53 2.86 -0.40
CA LEU A 22 5.42 2.23 0.31
C LEU A 22 5.13 2.85 1.68
N THR A 23 6.13 3.46 2.32
CA THR A 23 6.00 4.05 3.67
C THR A 23 5.77 5.55 3.68
N SER A 24 5.81 6.21 2.50
CA SER A 24 5.55 7.65 2.33
C SER A 24 4.08 7.89 1.97
N VAL A 25 3.17 7.75 2.94
CA VAL A 25 1.71 7.77 2.73
C VAL A 25 1.21 9.02 2.03
N GLU A 26 1.81 10.18 2.31
CA GLU A 26 1.48 11.47 1.67
C GLU A 26 1.74 11.49 0.16
N ARG A 27 2.61 10.60 -0.32
CA ARG A 27 3.02 10.47 -1.73
C ARG A 27 2.27 9.36 -2.47
N PHE A 28 1.31 8.69 -1.83
CA PHE A 28 0.55 7.62 -2.48
C PHE A 28 -0.17 8.10 -3.74
N GLY A 29 -0.55 9.38 -3.78
CA GLY A 29 -1.19 9.94 -4.96
C GLY A 29 -0.30 10.11 -6.19
N GLU A 30 1.00 9.85 -6.07
CA GLU A 30 1.92 9.81 -7.20
C GLU A 30 1.81 8.51 -8.01
N TRP A 31 1.23 7.44 -7.44
CA TRP A 31 1.26 6.11 -8.07
C TRP A 31 0.02 5.22 -7.88
N GLN A 32 -0.92 5.54 -6.99
CA GLN A 32 -2.10 4.70 -6.73
C GLN A 32 -3.38 5.08 -7.51
N ASP A 33 -3.30 5.98 -8.51
CA ASP A 33 -4.48 6.55 -9.19
C ASP A 33 -5.56 7.10 -8.20
N ALA A 34 -5.10 7.53 -7.03
CA ALA A 34 -5.90 8.12 -5.96
C ALA A 34 -5.23 9.41 -5.48
N ARG A 35 -5.98 10.30 -4.84
CA ARG A 35 -5.43 11.52 -4.23
C ARG A 35 -5.30 11.32 -2.73
N PHE A 36 -4.15 11.67 -2.16
CA PHE A 36 -3.98 11.71 -0.71
C PHE A 36 -4.90 12.79 -0.09
N VAL A 37 -5.57 12.43 1.01
CA VAL A 37 -6.45 13.34 1.76
C VAL A 37 -5.85 13.63 3.13
N SER A 38 -5.56 12.59 3.91
CA SER A 38 -5.00 12.71 5.26
C SER A 38 -4.38 11.39 5.74
N ALA A 39 -3.57 11.48 6.79
CA ALA A 39 -3.09 10.34 7.56
C ALA A 39 -3.11 10.69 9.06
N GLU A 40 -3.67 9.79 9.86
CA GLU A 40 -3.76 9.93 11.31
C GLU A 40 -3.22 8.67 12.01
N PRO A 41 -2.19 8.78 12.85
CA PRO A 41 -1.31 9.95 13.04
C PRO A 41 -0.55 10.35 11.76
N THR A 42 -0.08 11.60 11.70
CA THR A 42 0.68 12.10 10.56
C THR A 42 2.13 11.63 10.61
N GLY A 43 2.69 11.23 9.47
CA GLY A 43 4.09 10.83 9.36
C GLY A 43 4.26 9.60 8.47
N PRO A 44 5.42 8.93 8.55
CA PRO A 44 5.66 7.64 7.91
C PRO A 44 4.64 6.59 8.34
N VAL A 45 4.55 5.50 7.58
CA VAL A 45 3.65 4.39 7.90
C VAL A 45 3.97 3.81 9.29
N GLU A 46 2.94 3.65 10.12
CA GLU A 46 3.06 3.01 11.43
C GLU A 46 1.81 2.20 11.80
N PRO A 47 1.93 1.14 12.64
CA PRO A 47 0.78 0.35 13.07
C PRO A 47 -0.30 1.21 13.74
N GLY A 48 -1.56 0.98 13.37
CA GLY A 48 -2.72 1.74 13.83
C GLY A 48 -2.99 3.03 13.04
N GLN A 49 -2.13 3.40 12.09
CA GLN A 49 -2.36 4.57 11.24
C GLN A 49 -3.53 4.34 10.28
N VAL A 50 -4.34 5.38 10.11
CA VAL A 50 -5.44 5.43 9.16
C VAL A 50 -5.13 6.47 8.08
N VAL A 51 -5.06 6.02 6.83
CA VAL A 51 -4.79 6.86 5.65
C VAL A 51 -6.07 7.01 4.84
N SER A 52 -6.47 8.25 4.58
CA SER A 52 -7.62 8.57 3.73
C SER A 52 -7.16 9.00 2.34
N LEU A 53 -7.74 8.38 1.32
CA LEU A 53 -7.50 8.65 -0.09
C LEU A 53 -8.84 8.92 -0.82
N ALA A 54 -8.76 9.57 -1.97
CA ALA A 54 -9.88 9.78 -2.89
C ALA A 54 -9.53 9.25 -4.29
N ALA A 55 -10.13 8.13 -4.69
CA ALA A 55 -9.93 7.53 -6.01
C ALA A 55 -10.98 8.03 -7.02
N ARG A 56 -10.59 8.27 -8.27
CA ARG A 56 -11.53 8.68 -9.33
C ARG A 56 -11.98 7.47 -10.15
N GLY A 57 -13.28 7.30 -10.31
CA GLY A 57 -13.86 6.21 -11.11
C GLY A 57 -15.33 6.45 -11.39
N TYR A 58 -15.83 6.00 -12.54
CA TYR A 58 -17.24 6.14 -12.93
C TYR A 58 -17.79 7.58 -12.84
N GLY A 59 -16.96 8.58 -13.18
CA GLY A 59 -17.36 9.99 -13.19
C GLY A 59 -17.47 10.66 -11.81
N ARG A 60 -17.03 10.01 -10.73
CA ARG A 60 -17.01 10.60 -9.38
C ARG A 60 -15.72 10.26 -8.60
N GLU A 61 -15.47 11.02 -7.54
CA GLU A 61 -14.49 10.66 -6.51
C GLU A 61 -15.13 9.73 -5.48
N TRP A 62 -14.35 8.75 -5.06
CA TRP A 62 -14.75 7.74 -4.09
C TRP A 62 -13.76 7.71 -2.92
N PRO A 63 -14.24 7.64 -1.67
CA PRO A 63 -13.36 7.49 -0.53
C PRO A 63 -12.73 6.10 -0.54
N VAL A 64 -11.44 6.06 -0.21
CA VAL A 64 -10.69 4.83 0.09
C VAL A 64 -9.99 5.06 1.42
N THR A 65 -10.10 4.10 2.33
CA THR A 65 -9.41 4.17 3.63
C THR A 65 -8.45 3.00 3.71
N ILE A 66 -7.22 3.26 4.14
CA ILE A 66 -6.22 2.23 4.42
C ILE A 66 -5.97 2.24 5.93
N GLU A 67 -6.20 1.11 6.58
CA GLU A 67 -5.82 0.87 7.96
C GLU A 67 -4.52 0.07 7.99
N VAL A 68 -3.47 0.65 8.56
CA VAL A 68 -2.18 -0.01 8.75
C VAL A 68 -2.28 -0.91 9.98
N ARG A 69 -2.17 -2.22 9.80
CA ARG A 69 -2.31 -3.20 10.88
C ARG A 69 -1.00 -3.48 11.56
N ASP A 70 0.03 -3.76 10.78
CA ASP A 70 1.35 -4.10 11.28
C ASP A 70 2.43 -3.75 10.25
N VAL A 71 3.66 -3.53 10.72
CA VAL A 71 4.78 -3.06 9.91
C VAL A 71 6.07 -3.61 10.49
N ASP A 72 6.89 -4.23 9.63
CA ASP A 72 8.22 -4.68 9.99
C ASP A 72 9.26 -4.10 9.03
N PRO A 73 9.94 -3.01 9.42
CA PRO A 73 10.97 -2.40 8.61
C PRO A 73 12.23 -3.28 8.43
N GLN A 74 12.50 -4.20 9.36
CA GLN A 74 13.70 -5.05 9.29
C GLN A 74 13.52 -6.13 8.22
N HIS A 75 12.34 -6.74 8.17
CA HIS A 75 11.98 -7.75 7.20
C HIS A 75 11.28 -7.17 5.95
N ARG A 76 10.99 -5.86 5.94
CA ARG A 76 10.33 -5.08 4.86
C ARG A 76 9.00 -5.69 4.43
N TRP A 77 8.11 -5.85 5.39
CA TRP A 77 6.72 -6.19 5.13
C TRP A 77 5.77 -5.30 5.92
N LEU A 78 4.53 -5.19 5.47
CA LEU A 78 3.47 -4.45 6.14
C LEU A 78 2.10 -5.07 5.83
N ASP A 79 1.21 -5.01 6.81
CA ASP A 79 -0.17 -5.50 6.74
C ASP A 79 -1.15 -4.33 6.66
N LEU A 80 -2.05 -4.37 5.68
CA LEU A 80 -3.05 -3.34 5.45
C LEU A 80 -4.46 -3.94 5.38
N VAL A 81 -5.44 -3.15 5.79
CA VAL A 81 -6.83 -3.35 5.37
C VAL A 81 -7.26 -2.13 4.57
N VAL A 82 -7.52 -2.33 3.29
CA VAL A 82 -7.99 -1.30 2.36
C VAL A 82 -9.50 -1.41 2.22
N HIS A 83 -10.20 -0.40 2.70
CA HIS A 83 -11.64 -0.23 2.55
C HIS A 83 -11.92 0.53 1.26
N LEU A 84 -12.37 -0.21 0.25
CA LEU A 84 -12.75 0.29 -1.05
C LEU A 84 -14.26 0.60 -1.08
N PRO A 85 -14.72 1.34 -2.10
CA PRO A 85 -16.13 1.64 -2.25
C PRO A 85 -17.00 0.39 -2.33
N LEU A 86 -18.30 0.56 -2.02
CA LEU A 86 -19.32 -0.50 -2.08
C LEU A 86 -19.15 -1.63 -1.04
N GLY A 87 -18.45 -1.34 0.06
CA GLY A 87 -18.25 -2.30 1.16
C GLY A 87 -17.24 -3.40 0.84
N ILE A 88 -16.33 -3.15 -0.09
CA ILE A 88 -15.25 -4.07 -0.43
C ILE A 88 -14.09 -3.83 0.53
N GLU A 89 -13.59 -4.92 1.12
CA GLU A 89 -12.36 -4.90 1.90
C GLU A 89 -11.30 -5.73 1.20
N ASN A 90 -10.08 -5.20 1.18
CA ASN A 90 -8.91 -5.90 0.69
C ASN A 90 -7.90 -5.97 1.83
N HIS A 91 -7.58 -7.19 2.24
CA HIS A 91 -6.63 -7.46 3.32
C HIS A 91 -5.32 -7.81 2.62
N GLU A 92 -4.30 -6.97 2.77
CA GLU A 92 -3.05 -7.11 2.04
C GLU A 92 -1.87 -7.34 2.99
N HIS A 93 -1.14 -8.42 2.74
CA HIS A 93 0.20 -8.62 3.29
C HIS A 93 1.24 -8.32 2.21
N VAL A 94 1.86 -7.14 2.29
CA VAL A 94 2.84 -6.67 1.32
C VAL A 94 4.25 -7.03 1.77
N THR A 95 5.02 -7.72 0.93
CA THR A 95 6.41 -8.12 1.23
C THR A 95 7.39 -7.64 0.16
N LEU A 96 8.58 -7.21 0.58
CA LEU A 96 9.69 -6.84 -0.30
C LEU A 96 10.85 -7.83 -0.18
N THR A 97 11.04 -8.66 -1.20
CA THR A 97 12.16 -9.61 -1.28
C THR A 97 13.25 -9.08 -2.19
N ALA A 98 14.48 -8.98 -1.67
CA ALA A 98 15.66 -8.65 -2.47
C ALA A 98 15.94 -9.76 -3.49
N MET A 99 16.20 -9.37 -4.75
CA MET A 99 16.59 -10.29 -5.81
C MET A 99 18.11 -10.34 -5.99
N LYS A 100 18.62 -11.40 -6.61
CA LYS A 100 20.07 -11.63 -6.79
C LYS A 100 20.76 -10.54 -7.63
N ASP A 101 20.02 -9.90 -8.52
CA ASP A 101 20.47 -8.82 -9.41
C ASP A 101 20.38 -7.42 -8.77
N GLY A 102 19.99 -7.34 -7.49
CA GLY A 102 19.82 -6.07 -6.77
C GLY A 102 18.44 -5.42 -6.92
N GLY A 103 17.53 -6.05 -7.65
CA GLY A 103 16.13 -5.62 -7.74
C GLY A 103 15.27 -6.09 -6.56
N THR A 104 13.96 -5.85 -6.66
CA THR A 104 12.97 -6.18 -5.65
C THR A 104 11.80 -6.93 -6.25
N LEU A 105 11.42 -8.04 -5.62
CA LEU A 105 10.13 -8.68 -5.82
C LEU A 105 9.16 -8.16 -4.76
N VAL A 106 8.08 -7.53 -5.21
CA VAL A 106 6.96 -7.07 -4.40
C VAL A 106 5.86 -8.11 -4.49
N ARG A 107 5.36 -8.61 -3.36
CA ARG A 107 4.19 -9.49 -3.32
C ARG A 107 3.10 -8.87 -2.47
N PHE A 108 1.87 -9.01 -2.93
CA PHE A 108 0.65 -8.68 -2.22
C PHE A 108 -0.08 -10.01 -2.00
N ASN A 109 -0.21 -10.45 -0.75
CA ASN A 109 -0.87 -11.72 -0.40
C ASN A 109 -2.12 -11.50 0.42
#